data_AF-A0A929H7X8-F1
#
_entry.id   AF-A0A929H7X8-F1
#
_cell.length_a   1.000
_cell.length_b   1.000
_cell.length_c   1.000
_cell.angle_alpha   90.00
_cell.angle_beta   90.00
_cell.angle_gamma   90.00
#
_symmetry.space_group_name_H-M   'P 1'
#
loop_
_entity.id
_entity.type
_entity.pdbx_description
1 polymer ?
#
loop_
_entity_poly.entity_id
_entity_poly.type
_entity_poly.pdbx_seq_one_letter_code
_entity_poly.pdbx_strand_id
1 'polypeptide(L)'
;MAKLTFYGGIREIGGNKILLEDDGRKLFLDFGYPYSKYRIFYEEYLKPRPGAGLLDLLVMGLLPPIEGIYRADLGTENLWQQFR
;
A
#
# COMPACT_ATOMS: atom_id res chain seq x y z
N MET A 1 -15.81 -13.92 -13.77
CA MET A 1 -16.66 -12.80 -13.32
C MET A 1 -15.71 -11.79 -12.75
N ALA A 2 -15.66 -10.60 -13.34
CA ALA A 2 -14.75 -9.56 -12.89
C ALA A 2 -15.08 -9.13 -11.45
N LYS A 3 -14.05 -9.06 -10.61
CA LYS A 3 -14.13 -8.55 -9.23
C LYS A 3 -13.18 -7.37 -9.09
N LEU A 4 -13.67 -6.28 -8.52
CA LEU A 4 -12.89 -5.08 -8.19
C LEU A 4 -12.72 -4.98 -6.68
N THR A 5 -11.47 -4.81 -6.22
CA THR A 5 -11.15 -4.49 -4.83
C THR A 5 -10.47 -3.12 -4.78
N PHE A 6 -10.99 -2.22 -3.96
CA PHE A 6 -10.49 -0.84 -3.85
C PHE A 6 -9.62 -0.72 -2.60
N TYR A 7 -8.31 -0.56 -2.79
CA TYR A 7 -7.34 -0.38 -1.70
C TYR A 7 -7.00 1.09 -1.43
N GLY A 8 -7.38 2.00 -2.33
CA GLY A 8 -7.16 3.45 -2.22
C GLY A 8 -8.00 4.22 -3.24
N GLY A 9 -8.13 5.53 -3.06
CA GLY A 9 -9.03 6.39 -3.83
C GLY A 9 -10.48 6.41 -3.32
N ILE A 10 -10.73 5.87 -2.12
CA ILE A 10 -12.08 5.85 -1.51
C ILE A 10 -12.25 7.08 -0.62
N ARG A 11 -13.18 7.97 -0.99
CA ARG A 11 -13.47 9.22 -0.24
C ARG A 11 -12.23 10.10 -0.03
N GLU A 12 -11.29 10.05 -0.98
CA GLU A 12 -10.07 10.86 -0.99
C GLU A 12 -9.75 11.34 -2.41
N ILE A 13 -8.88 12.35 -2.52
CA ILE A 13 -8.34 12.80 -3.81
C ILE A 13 -6.97 12.16 -4.00
N GLY A 14 -6.81 11.40 -5.09
CA GLY A 14 -5.59 10.65 -5.37
C GLY A 14 -5.52 9.32 -4.60
N GLY A 15 -4.33 8.72 -4.54
CA GLY A 15 -4.13 7.46 -3.81
C GLY A 15 -4.69 6.20 -4.47
N ASN A 16 -5.20 6.30 -5.70
CA ASN A 16 -5.88 5.20 -6.41
C ASN A 16 -5.04 3.92 -6.42
N LYS A 17 -5.65 2.84 -5.93
CA LYS A 17 -5.09 1.49 -5.90
C LYS A 17 -6.22 0.50 -6.07
N ILE A 18 -6.39 -0.03 -7.28
CA ILE A 18 -7.55 -0.86 -7.63
C ILE A 18 -7.05 -2.21 -8.14
N LEU A 19 -7.50 -3.28 -7.52
CA LEU A 19 -7.21 -4.64 -7.98
C LEU A 19 -8.40 -5.18 -8.77
N LEU A 20 -8.15 -5.50 -10.04
CA LEU A 20 -9.07 -6.24 -10.90
C LEU A 20 -8.66 -7.71 -10.90
N GLU A 21 -9.61 -8.59 -10.57
CA GLU A 21 -9.45 -10.04 -10.63
C GLU A 21 -10.47 -10.62 -11.61
N ASP A 22 -10.02 -11.41 -12.60
CA ASP A 22 -10.90 -12.17 -13.49
C ASP A 22 -10.17 -13.40 -14.05
N ASP A 23 -10.88 -14.53 -14.14
CA ASP A 23 -10.37 -15.82 -14.65
C ASP A 23 -8.96 -16.19 -14.15
N GLY A 24 -8.76 -16.15 -12.82
CA GLY A 24 -7.49 -16.47 -12.16
C GLY A 24 -6.36 -15.45 -12.38
N ARG A 25 -6.59 -14.40 -13.18
CA ARG A 25 -5.63 -13.33 -13.46
C ARG A 25 -5.90 -12.13 -12.57
N LYS A 26 -4.85 -11.37 -12.30
CA LYS A 26 -4.89 -10.17 -11.47
C LYS A 26 -4.20 -9.02 -12.18
N LEU A 27 -4.84 -7.87 -12.21
CA LEU A 27 -4.27 -6.62 -12.70
C LEU A 27 -4.43 -5.55 -11.63
N PHE A 28 -3.32 -4.96 -11.20
CA PHE A 28 -3.32 -3.84 -10.28
C PHE A 28 -3.25 -2.55 -11.10
N LEU A 29 -4.28 -1.72 -10.97
CA LEU A 29 -4.42 -0.45 -11.67
C LEU A 29 -3.97 0.68 -10.74
N ASP A 30 -3.00 1.44 -11.23
CA ASP A 30 -2.34 2.54 -10.53
C ASP A 30 -1.62 2.11 -9.24
N PHE A 31 -0.78 2.98 -8.72
CA PHE A 31 -0.19 2.86 -7.40
C PHE A 31 -0.02 4.25 -6.77
N GLY A 32 -1.07 5.07 -6.92
CA GLY A 32 -1.04 6.49 -6.61
C GLY A 32 -0.76 6.79 -5.14
N TYR A 33 -0.20 7.95 -4.87
CA TYR A 33 0.19 8.37 -3.52
C TYR A 33 -1.02 8.88 -2.71
N PRO A 34 -1.32 8.33 -1.51
CA PRO A 34 -2.47 8.76 -0.71
C PRO A 34 -2.13 9.98 0.16
N TYR A 35 -2.03 11.16 -0.46
CA TYR A 35 -1.55 12.39 0.21
C TYR A 35 -2.35 12.75 1.48
N SER A 36 -3.68 12.68 1.40
CA SER A 36 -4.61 12.98 2.50
C SER A 36 -4.36 12.13 3.75
N LYS A 37 -4.02 10.84 3.58
CA LYS A 37 -3.69 9.92 4.67
C LYS A 37 -2.23 10.10 5.09
N TYR A 38 -1.31 10.27 4.14
CA TYR A 38 0.11 10.47 4.44
C TYR A 38 0.33 11.64 5.38
N ARG A 39 -0.33 12.78 5.12
CA ARG A 39 -0.15 13.98 5.92
C ARG A 39 -0.59 13.85 7.39
N ILE A 40 -1.49 12.91 7.70
CA ILE A 40 -1.92 12.66 9.08
C ILE A 40 -0.76 12.14 9.94
N PHE A 41 0.18 11.41 9.33
CA PHE A 41 1.29 10.77 10.02
C PHE A 41 2.63 11.45 9.76
N TYR A 42 2.85 11.95 8.53
CA TYR A 42 4.19 12.30 8.05
C TYR A 42 4.26 13.68 7.37
N GLU A 43 3.32 14.58 7.66
CA GLU A 43 3.49 15.99 7.26
C GLU A 43 4.53 16.67 8.17
N GLU A 44 5.27 17.62 7.59
CA GLU A 44 6.32 18.42 8.24
C GLU A 44 7.56 17.62 8.69
N TYR A 45 7.65 17.28 9.98
CA TYR A 45 8.90 16.85 10.62
C TYR A 45 9.03 15.33 10.75
N LEU A 46 7.90 14.61 10.79
CA LEU A 46 7.92 13.15 10.92
C LEU A 46 7.99 12.51 9.54
N LYS A 47 8.88 11.53 9.38
CA LYS A 47 9.01 10.74 8.15
C LYS A 47 8.98 9.26 8.49
N PRO A 48 8.60 8.38 7.54
CA PRO A 48 8.82 6.95 7.70
C PRO A 48 10.27 6.67 8.07
N ARG A 49 10.50 5.76 9.00
CA ARG A 49 11.85 5.40 9.47
C ARG A 49 12.63 4.81 8.30
N PRO A 50 13.79 5.40 7.91
CA PRO A 50 14.53 4.94 6.73
C PRO A 50 14.91 3.45 6.78
N GLY A 51 15.24 2.94 7.96
CA GLY A 51 15.59 1.52 8.16
C GLY A 51 14.41 0.56 8.31
N ALA A 52 13.17 1.05 8.35
CA ALA A 52 11.99 0.20 8.51
C ALA A 52 11.40 -0.29 7.16
N GLY A 53 11.96 0.16 6.03
CA GLY A 53 11.49 -0.22 4.71
C GLY A 53 9.98 0.04 4.53
N LEU A 54 9.25 -0.98 4.08
CA LEU A 54 7.79 -0.90 3.90
C LEU A 54 6.98 -0.92 5.21
N LEU A 55 7.56 -1.28 6.35
CA LEU A 55 6.81 -1.55 7.59
C LEU A 55 5.93 -0.36 8.00
N ASP A 56 6.51 0.83 8.07
CA ASP A 56 5.80 2.04 8.50
C ASP A 56 4.62 2.36 7.56
N LEU A 57 4.85 2.25 6.25
CA LEU A 57 3.82 2.54 5.25
C LEU A 57 2.67 1.53 5.29
N LEU A 58 2.96 0.26 5.58
CA LEU A 58 1.97 -0.80 5.73
C LEU A 58 1.18 -0.66 7.03
N VAL A 59 1.86 -0.42 8.17
CA VAL A 59 1.22 -0.23 9.48
C VAL A 59 0.31 1.01 9.49
N MET A 60 0.75 2.12 8.88
CA MET A 60 -0.07 3.33 8.77
C MET A 60 -1.15 3.23 7.68
N GLY A 61 -1.25 2.10 6.98
CA GLY A 61 -2.25 1.85 5.94
C GLY A 61 -2.13 2.78 4.74
N LEU A 62 -0.92 3.27 4.45
CA LEU A 62 -0.57 4.05 3.25
C LEU A 62 -0.32 3.13 2.05
N LEU A 63 0.10 1.90 2.33
CA LEU A 63 0.26 0.82 1.37
C LEU A 63 -0.63 -0.36 1.77
N PRO A 64 -1.28 -1.05 0.81
CA PRO A 64 -2.05 -2.25 1.12
C PRO A 64 -1.13 -3.44 1.49
N PRO A 65 -1.46 -4.24 2.52
CA PRO A 65 -0.64 -5.37 2.96
C PRO A 65 -0.80 -6.58 2.04
N ILE A 66 -0.23 -6.49 0.85
CA ILE A 66 -0.27 -7.53 -0.18
C ILE A 66 1.15 -8.01 -0.42
N GLU A 67 1.45 -9.23 0.03
CA GLU A 67 2.75 -9.87 -0.19
C GLU A 67 2.96 -10.15 -1.68
N GLY A 68 4.16 -9.90 -2.20
CA GLY A 68 4.57 -10.24 -3.58
C GLY A 68 4.34 -9.16 -4.65
N ILE A 69 3.67 -8.04 -4.36
CA ILE A 69 3.51 -6.93 -5.33
C ILE A 69 4.56 -5.82 -5.20
N TYR A 70 5.33 -5.84 -4.11
CA TYR A 70 6.37 -4.85 -3.82
C TYR A 70 7.74 -5.38 -4.21
N ARG A 71 8.69 -4.46 -4.45
CA ARG A 71 10.09 -4.83 -4.61
C ARG A 71 10.61 -5.49 -3.34
N ALA A 72 11.29 -6.62 -3.49
CA ALA A 72 11.80 -7.40 -2.37
C ALA A 72 12.85 -6.66 -1.53
N ASP A 73 13.63 -5.77 -2.14
CA ASP A 73 14.69 -4.99 -1.47
C ASP A 73 14.16 -3.86 -0.57
N LEU A 74 12.86 -3.57 -0.63
CA LEU A 74 12.21 -2.59 0.26
C LEU A 74 11.68 -3.23 1.56
N GLY A 75 11.63 -4.57 1.64
CA GLY A 75 11.15 -5.29 2.81
C GLY A 75 12.23 -5.47 3.87
N THR A 76 11.82 -5.57 5.13
CA THR A 76 12.68 -5.99 6.25
C THR A 76 12.53 -7.48 6.51
N GLU A 77 13.46 -8.06 7.27
CA GLU A 77 13.34 -9.45 7.72
C GLU A 77 12.00 -9.68 8.43
N ASN A 78 11.33 -10.78 8.11
CA ASN A 78 10.05 -11.19 8.72
C ASN A 78 8.89 -10.18 8.58
N LEU A 79 8.98 -9.19 7.68
CA LEU A 79 7.97 -8.15 7.49
C LEU A 79 6.54 -8.73 7.38
N TRP A 80 6.35 -9.72 6.52
CA TRP A 80 5.04 -10.27 6.20
C TRP A 80 4.41 -11.11 7.31
N GLN A 81 5.19 -11.58 8.29
CA GLN A 81 4.65 -12.31 9.44
C GLN A 81 3.70 -11.43 10.28
N GLN A 82 3.85 -10.11 10.22
CA GLN A 82 3.01 -9.14 10.94
C GLN A 82 1.65 -8.88 10.28
N PHE A 83 1.43 -9.39 9.06
CA PHE A 83 0.24 -9.11 8.25
C PHE A 83 -0.51 -10.38 7.80
N ARG A 84 -0.18 -11.53 8.40
CA ARG A 84 -0.83 -12.83 8.17
C ARG A 84 -1.92 -13.11 9.19
#